data_AF-A0A8I1MB43-F1
#
_entry.id   AF-A0A8I1MB43-F1
#
_cell.length_a   1.000
_cell.length_b   1.000
_cell.length_c   1.000
_cell.angle_alpha   90.00
_cell.angle_beta   90.00
_cell.angle_gamma   90.00
#
_symmetry.space_group_name_H-M   'P 1'
#
loop_
_entity.id
_entity.type
_entity.pdbx_description
1 polymer ?
#
loop_
_entity_poly.entity_id
_entity_poly.type
_entity_poly.pdbx_seq_one_letter_code
_entity_poly.pdbx_strand_id
1 'polypeptide(L)'
;MTPHLLLGESLVPKLTRSELHAQQDQQSAHHHHHHDHVPMDEGRYTGDTRKEVDRMRRNLLVGLGMLPLAGMVLNPSRQAWALSNEVRMREDGRYRYITSNAIPDHATGSFPNRRNPNAIKAQSLEFRLPLNPVRTGRFAPIDRLSFGVAVNGVPFDPYTAEFWQRNRQSGWRYEAISPTLDLGLDQNNAHVQPDGTYHYHGVPKGLIKSWSPDQHSIRIGFAADGFPIYAMFGYADPNDPGSPVVALRSSWRVKTGTRPGGPGGPYDGTYGEDFEYVPGLGDLDEANGRETVTPEYPQGTYAYFVTESFPFIPRLLAGIGDPSFNKGPGGMPPGGPGGNGPGGGPGGAGPEGRRGPPPGGGFPGQRPKFGQPPR
;
A
#
# COMPACT_ATOMS: atom_id res chain seq x y z
N MET A 1 10.83 9.41 -59.34
CA MET A 1 11.88 8.38 -59.17
C MET A 1 12.51 8.58 -57.81
N THR A 2 12.67 7.47 -57.10
CA THR A 2 13.00 7.25 -55.68
C THR A 2 14.40 7.73 -55.28
N PRO A 3 14.62 8.12 -54.01
CA PRO A 3 15.97 8.34 -53.47
C PRO A 3 16.57 7.02 -52.95
N HIS A 4 17.85 6.78 -53.24
CA HIS A 4 18.63 5.65 -52.73
C HIS A 4 19.16 5.94 -51.31
N LEU A 5 18.87 5.03 -50.38
CA LEU A 5 19.49 4.94 -49.05
C LEU A 5 20.90 4.35 -49.14
N LEU A 6 21.88 5.00 -48.51
CA LEU A 6 23.18 4.45 -48.17
C LEU A 6 23.14 3.94 -46.72
N LEU A 7 23.37 2.64 -46.53
CA LEU A 7 23.61 2.01 -45.23
C LEU A 7 25.09 2.20 -44.88
N GLY A 8 25.37 2.86 -43.75
CA GLY A 8 26.70 2.89 -43.14
C GLY A 8 26.86 1.72 -42.17
N GLU A 9 27.91 0.94 -42.33
CA GLU A 9 28.33 -0.10 -41.38
C GLU A 9 29.05 0.53 -40.17
N SER A 10 28.66 0.13 -38.97
CA SER A 10 29.27 0.53 -37.69
C SER A 10 30.44 -0.38 -37.33
N LEU A 11 31.66 0.18 -37.28
CA LEU A 11 32.86 -0.47 -36.76
C LEU A 11 32.91 -0.35 -35.22
N VAL A 12 32.54 -1.43 -34.52
CA VAL A 12 32.85 -1.62 -33.09
C VAL A 12 33.73 -2.88 -32.96
N PRO A 13 34.93 -2.81 -32.35
CA PRO A 13 35.76 -4.00 -32.14
C PRO A 13 35.10 -4.96 -31.15
N LYS A 14 35.03 -6.25 -31.50
CA LYS A 14 34.59 -7.30 -30.57
C LYS A 14 35.75 -7.65 -29.64
N LEU A 15 35.60 -7.33 -28.35
CA LEU A 15 36.49 -7.82 -27.29
C LEU A 15 36.43 -9.35 -27.19
N THR A 16 37.57 -9.96 -26.94
CA THR A 16 37.74 -11.41 -26.87
C THR A 16 37.42 -11.93 -25.46
N ARG A 17 37.03 -13.21 -25.38
CA ARG A 17 36.68 -13.88 -24.11
C ARG A 17 37.81 -13.88 -23.08
N SER A 18 39.07 -13.74 -23.51
CA SER A 18 40.24 -13.58 -22.64
C SER A 18 40.32 -12.21 -21.95
N GLU A 19 39.80 -11.15 -22.57
CA GLU A 19 39.83 -9.79 -22.01
C GLU A 19 38.75 -9.62 -20.92
N LEU A 20 37.64 -10.37 -21.01
CA LEU A 20 36.60 -10.40 -19.98
C LEU A 20 37.05 -11.10 -18.69
N HIS A 21 37.90 -12.12 -18.77
CA HIS A 21 38.39 -12.82 -17.57
C HIS A 21 39.42 -12.00 -16.78
N ALA A 22 40.24 -11.18 -17.45
CA ALA A 22 41.24 -10.35 -16.80
C ALA A 22 40.64 -9.19 -15.96
N GLN A 23 39.43 -8.72 -16.31
CA GLN A 23 38.72 -7.70 -15.51
C GLN A 23 38.02 -8.27 -14.27
N GLN A 24 37.76 -9.58 -14.25
CA GLN A 24 37.02 -10.22 -13.15
C GLN A 24 37.94 -10.61 -11.98
N ASP A 25 39.23 -10.83 -12.24
CA ASP A 25 40.22 -11.17 -11.21
C ASP A 25 40.78 -9.95 -10.44
N GLN A 26 40.60 -8.72 -10.94
CA GLN A 26 41.03 -7.50 -10.23
C GLN A 26 40.06 -7.01 -9.13
N GLN A 27 38.83 -7.53 -9.05
CA GLN A 27 37.85 -7.10 -8.02
C GLN A 27 37.83 -7.99 -6.76
N SER A 28 38.54 -9.13 -6.75
CA SER A 28 38.45 -10.11 -5.66
C SER A 28 39.58 -10.05 -4.63
N ALA A 29 40.48 -9.07 -4.73
CA ALA A 29 41.73 -9.03 -3.96
C ALA A 29 41.86 -7.81 -3.03
N HIS A 30 40.81 -7.40 -2.31
CA HIS A 30 40.97 -6.51 -1.13
C HIS A 30 39.83 -6.68 -0.12
N HIS A 31 40.04 -7.56 0.88
CA HIS A 31 39.97 -7.26 2.32
C HIS A 31 39.70 -8.52 3.16
N HIS A 32 40.73 -8.90 3.93
CA HIS A 32 40.61 -9.65 5.17
C HIS A 32 41.26 -8.77 6.26
N HIS A 33 40.50 -8.45 7.31
CA HIS A 33 41.06 -8.29 8.66
C HIS A 33 39.96 -8.48 9.72
N HIS A 34 40.32 -9.29 10.71
CA HIS A 34 39.61 -9.53 11.97
C HIS A 34 39.39 -8.24 12.77
N HIS A 35 38.19 -8.11 13.36
CA HIS A 35 38.02 -7.63 14.74
C HIS A 35 36.71 -8.19 15.33
N ASP A 36 36.84 -8.83 16.49
CA ASP A 36 35.73 -9.21 17.36
C ASP A 36 35.13 -7.96 18.01
N HIS A 37 33.85 -7.72 17.77
CA HIS A 37 32.95 -7.01 18.67
C HIS A 37 31.53 -7.49 18.42
N VAL A 38 30.87 -7.96 19.47
CA VAL A 38 29.43 -8.29 19.48
C VAL A 38 28.65 -6.98 19.63
N PRO A 39 27.75 -6.61 18.69
CA PRO A 39 26.75 -5.59 18.94
C PRO A 39 25.41 -6.23 19.29
N MET A 40 24.73 -5.57 20.22
CA MET A 40 23.40 -5.86 20.72
C MET A 40 22.34 -5.83 19.61
N ASP A 41 21.29 -6.64 19.82
CA ASP A 41 20.07 -6.82 19.03
C ASP A 41 19.46 -5.49 18.53
N GLU A 42 19.69 -5.17 17.25
CA GLU A 42 18.96 -4.12 16.54
C GLU A 42 17.56 -4.62 16.17
N GLY A 43 16.55 -3.96 16.76
CA GLY A 43 15.13 -4.30 16.68
C GLY A 43 14.60 -4.56 15.27
N ARG A 44 13.70 -5.55 15.19
CA ARG A 44 13.13 -6.21 14.00
C ARG A 44 12.18 -5.35 13.17
N TYR A 45 12.64 -4.20 12.69
CA TYR A 45 12.05 -3.51 11.55
C TYR A 45 13.17 -2.99 10.66
N THR A 46 13.99 -3.90 10.13
CA THR A 46 15.07 -3.58 9.19
C THR A 46 14.48 -3.31 7.81
N GLY A 47 13.73 -2.21 7.67
CA GLY A 47 13.42 -1.59 6.38
C GLY A 47 14.63 -0.85 5.82
N ASP A 48 15.84 -1.42 5.93
CA ASP A 48 17.02 -0.89 5.24
C ASP A 48 16.93 -1.31 3.77
N THR A 49 16.35 -0.39 3.00
CA THR A 49 15.84 -0.58 1.64
C THR A 49 16.89 -1.08 0.67
N ARG A 50 18.20 -0.97 0.93
CA ARG A 50 19.22 -1.43 -0.03
C ARG A 50 19.13 -2.93 -0.31
N LYS A 51 18.98 -3.79 0.71
CA LYS A 51 18.93 -5.25 0.51
C LYS A 51 17.63 -5.72 -0.13
N GLU A 52 16.52 -5.04 0.13
CA GLU A 52 15.20 -5.36 -0.42
C GLU A 52 14.99 -4.79 -1.83
N VAL A 53 15.48 -3.58 -2.10
CA VAL A 53 15.62 -3.02 -3.45
C VAL A 53 16.56 -3.89 -4.28
N ASP A 54 17.69 -4.33 -3.73
CA ASP A 54 18.58 -5.28 -4.42
C ASP A 54 17.91 -6.65 -4.64
N ARG A 55 17.03 -7.07 -3.72
CA ARG A 55 16.21 -8.27 -3.89
C ARG A 55 15.19 -8.09 -5.01
N MET A 56 14.58 -6.92 -5.15
CA MET A 56 13.70 -6.59 -6.28
C MET A 56 14.48 -6.51 -7.59
N ARG A 57 15.63 -5.83 -7.62
CA ARG A 57 16.54 -5.82 -8.78
C ARG A 57 16.83 -7.26 -9.24
N ARG A 58 17.18 -8.15 -8.30
CA ARG A 58 17.42 -9.57 -8.60
C ARG A 58 16.15 -10.34 -9.03
N ASN A 59 15.03 -10.19 -8.32
CA ASN A 59 13.80 -10.94 -8.59
C ASN A 59 13.12 -10.52 -9.91
N LEU A 60 13.29 -9.26 -10.32
CA LEU A 60 12.77 -8.76 -11.59
C LEU A 60 13.61 -9.26 -12.79
N LEU A 61 14.93 -9.35 -12.61
CA LEU A 61 15.86 -9.95 -13.59
C LEU A 61 15.64 -11.46 -13.79
N VAL A 62 15.28 -12.20 -12.73
CA VAL A 62 15.02 -13.66 -12.81
C VAL A 62 13.68 -13.97 -13.52
N GLY A 63 12.75 -13.01 -13.61
CA GLY A 63 11.49 -13.17 -14.33
C GLY A 63 11.58 -13.13 -15.87
N LEU A 64 12.74 -12.81 -16.43
CA LEU A 64 12.99 -12.71 -17.88
C LEU A 64 13.62 -13.98 -18.48
N GLY A 65 13.92 -15.00 -17.68
CA GLY A 65 14.49 -16.27 -18.12
C GLY A 65 13.52 -17.43 -17.94
N MET A 66 13.17 -18.11 -19.03
CA MET A 66 12.45 -19.39 -19.14
C MET A 66 10.91 -19.31 -19.11
N LEU A 67 10.31 -19.30 -20.31
CA LEU A 67 9.00 -19.89 -20.56
C LEU A 67 9.18 -21.41 -20.77
N PRO A 68 8.63 -22.30 -19.92
CA PRO A 68 8.22 -23.60 -20.40
C PRO A 68 6.81 -23.46 -20.97
N LEU A 69 6.67 -23.74 -22.27
CA LEU A 69 5.41 -24.12 -22.91
C LEU A 69 4.84 -25.33 -22.15
N ALA A 70 3.87 -25.10 -21.27
CA ALA A 70 3.10 -26.16 -20.61
C ALA A 70 1.64 -26.07 -21.06
N GLY A 71 1.17 -27.14 -21.67
CA GLY A 71 -0.12 -27.27 -22.33
C GLY A 71 -1.31 -26.91 -21.44
N MET A 72 -2.23 -26.18 -22.05
CA MET A 72 -3.53 -25.81 -21.49
C MET A 72 -4.41 -27.06 -21.42
N VAL A 73 -4.50 -27.70 -20.25
CA VAL A 73 -5.61 -28.62 -19.97
C VAL A 73 -6.81 -27.75 -19.59
N LEU A 74 -7.71 -27.56 -20.54
CA LEU A 74 -9.00 -26.91 -20.31
C LEU A 74 -9.83 -27.82 -19.40
N ASN A 75 -10.06 -27.38 -18.16
CA ASN A 75 -11.09 -27.95 -17.30
C ASN A 75 -12.35 -27.06 -17.44
N PRO A 76 -13.41 -27.49 -18.16
CA PRO A 76 -14.57 -26.65 -18.39
C PRO A 76 -15.54 -26.82 -17.23
N SER A 77 -15.45 -25.99 -16.20
CA SER A 77 -16.54 -25.85 -15.23
C SER A 77 -16.47 -24.55 -14.44
N ARG A 78 -17.17 -23.55 -14.98
CA ARG A 78 -17.92 -22.44 -14.35
C ARG A 78 -17.66 -21.15 -15.12
N GLN A 79 -18.64 -20.74 -15.93
CA GLN A 79 -18.80 -19.34 -16.35
C GLN A 79 -19.10 -18.50 -15.10
N ALA A 80 -18.06 -18.19 -14.32
CA ALA A 80 -18.01 -16.93 -13.61
C ALA A 80 -17.67 -15.90 -14.68
N TRP A 81 -18.45 -14.82 -14.76
CA TRP A 81 -18.06 -13.68 -15.57
C TRP A 81 -16.70 -13.26 -15.02
N ALA A 82 -15.62 -13.49 -15.77
CA ALA A 82 -14.30 -13.05 -15.34
C ALA A 82 -14.43 -11.53 -15.24
N LEU A 83 -14.45 -11.00 -14.02
CA LEU A 83 -14.53 -9.56 -13.80
C LEU A 83 -13.30 -8.96 -14.50
N SER A 84 -13.54 -8.23 -15.58
CA SER A 84 -12.49 -7.50 -16.30
C SER A 84 -12.28 -6.15 -15.63
N ASN A 85 -11.02 -5.68 -15.60
CA ASN A 85 -10.73 -4.31 -15.23
C ASN A 85 -11.47 -3.34 -16.17
N GLU A 86 -12.16 -2.37 -15.58
CA GLU A 86 -12.75 -1.25 -16.31
C GLU A 86 -12.37 0.04 -15.60
N VAL A 87 -11.59 0.86 -16.31
CA VAL A 87 -11.23 2.22 -15.91
C VAL A 87 -11.35 3.12 -17.13
N ARG A 88 -11.95 4.29 -16.96
CA ARG A 88 -12.04 5.32 -18.00
C ARG A 88 -11.63 6.65 -17.40
N MET A 89 -10.78 7.36 -18.13
CA MET A 89 -10.38 8.72 -17.79
C MET A 89 -10.94 9.68 -18.84
N ARG A 90 -11.53 10.78 -18.38
CA ARG A 90 -11.97 11.90 -19.23
C ARG A 90 -11.48 13.21 -18.62
N GLU A 91 -11.30 14.21 -19.45
CA GLU A 91 -10.83 15.54 -19.03
C GLU A 91 -11.72 16.61 -19.64
N ASP A 92 -11.99 17.69 -18.89
CA ASP A 92 -12.80 18.84 -19.35
C ASP A 92 -12.01 20.16 -19.39
N GLY A 93 -10.68 20.08 -19.37
CA GLY A 93 -9.76 21.22 -19.34
C GLY A 93 -9.53 21.82 -17.95
N ARG A 94 -10.36 21.49 -16.95
CA ARG A 94 -10.15 21.86 -15.54
C ARG A 94 -9.87 20.66 -14.67
N TYR A 95 -10.63 19.59 -14.90
CA TYR A 95 -10.60 18.38 -14.10
C TYR A 95 -10.36 17.15 -14.95
N ARG A 96 -9.71 16.17 -14.33
CA ARG A 96 -9.72 14.76 -14.73
C ARG A 96 -10.81 14.06 -13.94
N TYR A 97 -11.60 13.24 -14.64
CA TYR A 97 -12.57 12.35 -14.04
C TYR A 97 -12.16 10.91 -14.34
N ILE A 98 -12.14 10.08 -13.31
CA ILE A 98 -11.78 8.67 -13.41
C ILE A 98 -12.97 7.85 -12.94
N THR A 99 -13.61 7.13 -13.84
CA THR A 99 -14.64 6.14 -13.48
C THR A 99 -14.00 4.76 -13.44
N SER A 100 -14.27 3.97 -12.40
CA SER A 100 -13.69 2.63 -12.26
C SER A 100 -14.64 1.63 -11.61
N ASN A 101 -14.49 0.37 -12.01
CA ASN A 101 -15.09 -0.77 -11.33
C ASN A 101 -14.21 -1.36 -10.20
N ALA A 102 -13.04 -0.78 -9.91
CA ALA A 102 -12.09 -1.21 -8.89
C ALA A 102 -11.59 -2.68 -9.01
N ILE A 103 -11.73 -3.30 -10.18
CA ILE A 103 -11.18 -4.64 -10.44
C ILE A 103 -9.73 -4.48 -10.92
N PRO A 104 -8.72 -5.08 -10.27
CA PRO A 104 -7.34 -4.97 -10.73
C PRO A 104 -7.12 -5.65 -12.10
N ASP A 105 -6.19 -5.10 -12.88
CA ASP A 105 -5.71 -5.64 -14.16
C ASP A 105 -4.52 -6.60 -14.01
N HIS A 106 -4.20 -6.98 -12.77
CA HIS A 106 -3.14 -7.91 -12.44
C HIS A 106 -3.69 -9.06 -11.57
N ALA A 107 -2.91 -10.14 -11.46
CA ALA A 107 -3.25 -11.25 -10.58
C ALA A 107 -3.35 -10.80 -9.11
N THR A 108 -4.39 -11.24 -8.42
CA THR A 108 -4.62 -11.01 -6.99
C THR A 108 -4.30 -12.26 -6.18
N GLY A 109 -4.36 -12.16 -4.86
CA GLY A 109 -4.54 -13.31 -3.99
C GLY A 109 -5.88 -14.00 -4.24
N SER A 110 -6.04 -15.23 -3.72
CA SER A 110 -7.33 -15.92 -3.73
C SER A 110 -8.23 -15.33 -2.65
N PHE A 111 -9.27 -14.61 -3.05
CA PHE A 111 -10.29 -14.04 -2.16
C PHE A 111 -11.67 -14.61 -2.54
N PRO A 112 -12.51 -15.00 -1.57
CA PRO A 112 -12.28 -14.97 -0.13
C PRO A 112 -11.32 -16.08 0.34
N ASN A 113 -10.70 -15.88 1.50
CA ASN A 113 -9.85 -16.86 2.18
C ASN A 113 -9.99 -16.74 3.71
N ARG A 114 -9.25 -17.57 4.46
CA ARG A 114 -9.33 -17.60 5.93
C ARG A 114 -8.92 -16.28 6.62
N ARG A 115 -8.02 -15.52 5.99
CA ARG A 115 -7.48 -14.25 6.53
C ARG A 115 -8.29 -13.04 6.08
N ASN A 116 -8.94 -13.12 4.92
CA ASN A 116 -9.91 -12.13 4.44
C ASN A 116 -11.13 -12.85 3.85
N PRO A 117 -12.30 -12.85 4.54
CA PRO A 117 -13.48 -13.60 4.11
C PRO A 117 -14.28 -12.92 2.99
N ASN A 118 -13.85 -11.76 2.50
CA ASN A 118 -14.57 -11.00 1.48
C ASN A 118 -14.15 -11.41 0.07
N ALA A 119 -15.10 -11.41 -0.86
CA ALA A 119 -14.86 -11.69 -2.29
C ALA A 119 -14.75 -10.38 -3.07
N ILE A 120 -13.84 -10.31 -4.05
CA ILE A 120 -13.71 -9.16 -4.94
C ILE A 120 -15.02 -8.99 -5.73
N LYS A 121 -15.53 -7.76 -5.79
CA LYS A 121 -16.71 -7.38 -6.57
C LYS A 121 -16.46 -6.07 -7.29
N ALA A 122 -17.01 -5.97 -8.51
CA ALA A 122 -17.02 -4.72 -9.24
C ALA A 122 -17.78 -3.64 -8.46
N GLN A 123 -17.21 -2.45 -8.44
CA GLN A 123 -17.77 -1.26 -7.82
C GLN A 123 -18.26 -0.27 -8.89
N SER A 124 -18.83 0.86 -8.47
CA SER A 124 -19.12 1.99 -9.35
C SER A 124 -18.54 3.24 -8.72
N LEU A 125 -17.27 3.52 -9.01
CA LEU A 125 -16.52 4.64 -8.45
C LEU A 125 -16.36 5.74 -9.50
N GLU A 126 -16.50 7.00 -9.09
CA GLU A 126 -16.14 8.18 -9.88
C GLU A 126 -15.29 9.13 -9.03
N PHE A 127 -14.10 9.43 -9.52
CA PHE A 127 -13.16 10.37 -8.91
C PHE A 127 -13.05 11.62 -9.77
N ARG A 128 -12.91 12.79 -9.15
CA ARG A 128 -12.63 14.07 -9.79
C ARG A 128 -11.35 14.66 -9.21
N LEU A 129 -10.45 15.12 -10.08
CA LEU A 129 -9.11 15.57 -9.75
C LEU A 129 -8.80 16.85 -10.53
N PRO A 130 -8.17 17.88 -9.94
CA PRO A 130 -7.72 19.02 -10.73
C PRO A 130 -6.62 18.60 -11.72
N LEU A 131 -6.66 19.08 -12.96
CA LEU A 131 -5.60 18.83 -13.95
C LEU A 131 -4.30 19.56 -13.62
N ASN A 132 -4.43 20.71 -12.96
CA ASN A 132 -3.34 21.58 -12.54
C ASN A 132 -3.39 21.71 -11.01
N PRO A 133 -2.97 20.69 -10.26
CA PRO A 133 -2.95 20.73 -8.81
C PRO A 133 -1.97 21.80 -8.30
N VAL A 134 -2.31 22.44 -7.19
CA VAL A 134 -1.49 23.51 -6.59
C VAL A 134 -1.27 23.19 -5.11
N ARG A 135 -0.02 23.32 -4.66
CA ARG A 135 0.32 23.14 -3.25
C ARG A 135 -0.29 24.28 -2.42
N THR A 136 -0.81 23.95 -1.25
CA THR A 136 -1.38 24.94 -0.31
C THR A 136 -0.33 25.57 0.60
N GLY A 137 0.93 25.12 0.52
CA GLY A 137 2.01 25.50 1.43
C GLY A 137 1.99 24.77 2.78
N ARG A 138 1.00 23.90 3.02
CA ARG A 138 0.91 23.02 4.20
C ARG A 138 0.42 21.64 3.80
N PHE A 139 0.78 20.64 4.60
CA PHE A 139 0.25 19.30 4.45
C PHE A 139 -1.06 19.13 5.22
N ALA A 140 -2.04 18.44 4.63
CA ALA A 140 -3.35 18.17 5.21
C ALA A 140 -3.58 16.66 5.32
N PRO A 141 -4.07 16.13 6.46
CA PRO A 141 -4.40 14.73 6.58
C PRO A 141 -5.57 14.35 5.66
N ILE A 142 -5.54 13.13 5.13
CA ILE A 142 -6.54 12.60 4.17
C ILE A 142 -7.86 12.19 4.86
N ASP A 143 -8.31 12.88 5.92
CA ASP A 143 -9.41 12.43 6.80
C ASP A 143 -10.61 11.86 6.01
N ARG A 144 -10.84 10.55 6.15
CA ARG A 144 -11.87 9.74 5.45
C ARG A 144 -11.76 9.65 3.92
N LEU A 145 -10.75 10.23 3.30
CA LEU A 145 -10.47 10.08 1.87
C LEU A 145 -9.69 8.78 1.62
N SER A 146 -9.92 8.15 0.46
CA SER A 146 -8.84 7.40 -0.20
C SER A 146 -7.72 8.37 -0.54
N PHE A 147 -6.46 7.96 -0.35
CA PHE A 147 -5.33 8.84 -0.66
C PHE A 147 -5.31 9.20 -2.15
N GLY A 148 -5.62 8.24 -3.00
CA GLY A 148 -5.65 8.40 -4.44
C GLY A 148 -6.24 7.19 -5.14
N VAL A 149 -6.15 7.18 -6.46
CA VAL A 149 -6.59 6.09 -7.32
C VAL A 149 -5.46 5.70 -8.27
N ALA A 150 -5.22 4.40 -8.40
CA ALA A 150 -4.25 3.87 -9.33
C ALA A 150 -4.69 4.02 -10.78
N VAL A 151 -3.75 3.90 -11.73
CA VAL A 151 -4.06 3.98 -13.17
C VAL A 151 -4.99 2.88 -13.66
N ASN A 152 -5.02 1.73 -12.97
CA ASN A 152 -5.99 0.66 -13.20
C ASN A 152 -7.32 0.88 -12.45
N GLY A 153 -7.50 2.00 -11.74
CA GLY A 153 -8.74 2.36 -11.06
C GLY A 153 -8.94 1.78 -9.66
N VAL A 154 -7.95 1.04 -9.12
CA VAL A 154 -7.98 0.54 -7.74
C VAL A 154 -7.61 1.66 -6.74
N PRO A 155 -8.36 1.86 -5.64
CA PRO A 155 -8.03 2.87 -4.63
C PRO A 155 -6.73 2.60 -3.85
N PHE A 156 -6.03 3.68 -3.49
CA PHE A 156 -4.94 3.69 -2.53
C PHE A 156 -5.45 4.12 -1.15
N ASP A 157 -5.33 3.23 -0.17
CA ASP A 157 -5.99 3.32 1.12
C ASP A 157 -4.96 3.03 2.24
N PRO A 158 -4.24 4.03 2.77
CA PRO A 158 -3.15 3.79 3.73
C PRO A 158 -3.62 3.42 5.15
N TYR A 159 -4.91 3.61 5.45
CA TYR A 159 -5.44 3.48 6.80
C TYR A 159 -6.30 2.24 6.95
N THR A 160 -6.10 1.53 8.06
CA THR A 160 -6.99 0.46 8.52
C THR A 160 -8.16 1.02 9.32
N ALA A 161 -9.22 0.22 9.44
CA ALA A 161 -10.29 0.45 10.42
C ALA A 161 -9.99 -0.20 11.79
N GLU A 162 -8.78 -0.74 11.97
CA GLU A 162 -8.39 -1.55 13.10
C GLU A 162 -7.66 -0.71 14.14
N PHE A 163 -8.24 -0.62 15.33
CA PHE A 163 -7.68 0.13 16.45
C PHE A 163 -7.41 -0.81 17.62
N TRP A 164 -6.43 -0.46 18.44
CA TRP A 164 -6.13 -1.18 19.67
C TRP A 164 -7.40 -1.37 20.50
N GLN A 165 -7.66 -2.62 20.92
CA GLN A 165 -8.87 -3.03 21.63
C GLN A 165 -10.20 -2.65 20.93
N ARG A 166 -10.17 -2.49 19.60
CA ARG A 166 -11.31 -2.01 18.79
C ARG A 166 -11.83 -0.65 19.23
N ASN A 167 -11.01 0.14 19.91
CA ASN A 167 -11.36 1.45 20.43
C ASN A 167 -10.72 2.54 19.58
N ARG A 168 -11.51 3.20 18.72
CA ARG A 168 -11.04 4.35 17.91
C ARG A 168 -10.51 5.50 18.79
N GLN A 169 -11.04 5.67 20.00
CA GLN A 169 -10.61 6.71 20.93
C GLN A 169 -9.26 6.38 21.60
N SER A 170 -8.71 5.17 21.40
CA SER A 170 -7.38 4.84 21.92
C SER A 170 -6.27 5.67 21.28
N GLY A 171 -6.50 6.17 20.06
CA GLY A 171 -5.47 6.83 19.26
C GLY A 171 -4.43 5.89 18.68
N TRP A 172 -4.55 4.56 18.87
CA TRP A 172 -3.60 3.57 18.37
C TRP A 172 -4.23 2.75 17.25
N ARG A 173 -3.83 3.02 16.01
CA ARG A 173 -4.36 2.36 14.80
C ARG A 173 -3.33 1.40 14.23
N TYR A 174 -3.73 0.17 13.97
CA TYR A 174 -2.85 -0.84 13.39
C TYR A 174 -2.45 -0.47 11.97
N GLU A 175 -1.19 -0.73 11.63
CA GLU A 175 -0.73 -0.70 10.26
C GLU A 175 -1.17 -1.94 9.50
N ALA A 176 -1.56 -1.76 8.23
CA ALA A 176 -1.93 -2.89 7.40
C ALA A 176 -0.72 -3.77 7.08
N ILE A 177 0.42 -3.14 6.86
CA ILE A 177 1.73 -3.79 6.73
C ILE A 177 2.42 -3.65 8.08
N SER A 178 2.17 -4.61 8.97
CA SER A 178 2.72 -4.62 10.33
C SER A 178 3.38 -5.96 10.67
N PRO A 179 4.33 -5.99 11.62
CA PRO A 179 4.97 -7.24 12.04
C PRO A 179 4.06 -8.13 12.91
N THR A 180 2.97 -7.60 13.47
CA THR A 180 2.17 -8.30 14.49
C THR A 180 0.75 -8.65 14.05
N LEU A 181 0.22 -7.98 13.01
CA LEU A 181 -1.15 -8.18 12.56
C LEU A 181 -1.18 -8.49 11.06
N ASP A 182 -1.67 -9.69 10.74
CA ASP A 182 -1.92 -10.12 9.37
C ASP A 182 -3.37 -9.77 8.99
N LEU A 183 -3.56 -8.71 8.21
CA LEU A 183 -4.87 -8.29 7.69
C LEU A 183 -5.27 -8.99 6.38
N GLY A 184 -4.60 -10.10 6.04
CA GLY A 184 -4.89 -10.87 4.84
C GLY A 184 -4.54 -10.13 3.56
N LEU A 185 -3.46 -9.34 3.59
CA LEU A 185 -2.90 -8.71 2.39
C LEU A 185 -2.37 -9.78 1.42
N ASP A 186 -2.58 -9.57 0.13
CA ASP A 186 -1.99 -10.39 -0.92
C ASP A 186 -0.60 -9.90 -1.35
N GLN A 187 -0.04 -10.52 -2.40
CA GLN A 187 1.26 -10.18 -2.95
C GLN A 187 1.38 -8.73 -3.47
N ASN A 188 0.26 -8.02 -3.63
CA ASN A 188 0.20 -6.63 -4.10
C ASN A 188 0.01 -5.65 -2.93
N ASN A 189 0.19 -6.10 -1.68
CA ASN A 189 -0.09 -5.32 -0.49
C ASN A 189 -1.55 -4.82 -0.45
N ALA A 190 -2.48 -5.66 -0.90
CA ALA A 190 -3.88 -5.30 -1.06
C ALA A 190 -4.80 -6.34 -0.42
N HIS A 191 -6.02 -5.92 -0.10
CA HIS A 191 -7.06 -6.85 0.32
C HIS A 191 -8.45 -6.32 -0.02
N VAL A 192 -9.49 -7.05 0.38
CA VAL A 192 -10.87 -6.81 -0.03
C VAL A 192 -11.72 -6.32 1.15
N GLN A 193 -12.43 -5.21 0.97
CA GLN A 193 -13.40 -4.70 1.93
C GLN A 193 -14.68 -5.54 1.98
N PRO A 194 -15.52 -5.42 3.02
CA PRO A 194 -16.81 -6.14 3.11
C PRO A 194 -17.77 -5.90 1.95
N ASP A 195 -17.71 -4.72 1.30
CA ASP A 195 -18.50 -4.39 0.10
C ASP A 195 -17.94 -5.04 -1.19
N GLY A 196 -16.77 -5.66 -1.11
CA GLY A 196 -16.06 -6.31 -2.21
C GLY A 196 -15.00 -5.45 -2.89
N THR A 197 -14.75 -4.23 -2.42
CA THR A 197 -13.72 -3.33 -2.99
C THR A 197 -12.32 -3.85 -2.71
N TYR A 198 -11.57 -4.20 -3.76
CA TYR A 198 -10.13 -4.45 -3.69
C TYR A 198 -9.38 -3.12 -3.61
N HIS A 199 -8.39 -2.98 -2.72
CA HIS A 199 -7.65 -1.73 -2.52
C HIS A 199 -6.24 -1.96 -1.99
N TYR A 200 -5.32 -1.06 -2.33
CA TYR A 200 -3.90 -1.14 -1.96
C TYR A 200 -3.62 -0.45 -0.62
N HIS A 201 -2.77 -1.08 0.20
CA HIS A 201 -2.16 -0.52 1.42
C HIS A 201 -0.66 -0.22 1.26
N GLY A 202 -0.06 -0.63 0.14
CA GLY A 202 1.35 -0.40 -0.15
C GLY A 202 1.67 -0.57 -1.63
N VAL A 203 2.91 -0.95 -1.93
CA VAL A 203 3.41 -1.09 -3.32
C VAL A 203 2.63 -2.18 -4.08
N PRO A 204 1.90 -1.83 -5.15
CA PRO A 204 1.13 -2.79 -5.94
C PRO A 204 2.05 -3.57 -6.90
N LYS A 205 2.70 -4.64 -6.42
CA LYS A 205 3.72 -5.39 -7.18
C LYS A 205 3.26 -5.87 -8.55
N GLY A 206 2.01 -6.31 -8.68
CA GLY A 206 1.40 -6.73 -9.94
C GLY A 206 1.26 -5.58 -10.94
N LEU A 207 0.96 -4.37 -10.46
CA LEU A 207 0.84 -3.16 -11.29
C LEU A 207 2.20 -2.69 -11.81
N ILE A 208 3.27 -2.86 -11.02
CA ILE A 208 4.64 -2.43 -11.39
C ILE A 208 5.52 -3.56 -11.96
N LYS A 209 4.96 -4.74 -12.23
CA LYS A 209 5.74 -5.96 -12.52
C LYS A 209 6.65 -5.86 -13.75
N SER A 210 6.29 -5.04 -14.74
CA SER A 210 7.05 -4.86 -15.99
C SER A 210 8.09 -3.73 -15.92
N TRP A 211 8.28 -3.10 -14.76
CA TRP A 211 9.05 -1.87 -14.65
C TRP A 211 10.52 -2.11 -14.26
N SER A 212 11.45 -1.41 -14.92
CA SER A 212 12.89 -1.55 -14.69
C SER A 212 13.41 -0.63 -13.56
N PRO A 213 14.21 -1.15 -12.60
CA PRO A 213 14.85 -0.37 -11.53
C PRO A 213 15.85 0.69 -12.00
N ASP A 214 16.19 0.69 -13.29
CA ASP A 214 17.12 1.62 -13.91
C ASP A 214 16.43 2.79 -14.63
N GLN A 215 15.09 2.84 -14.59
CA GLN A 215 14.29 3.90 -15.18
C GLN A 215 13.59 4.71 -14.10
N HIS A 216 13.17 5.95 -14.37
CA HIS A 216 12.26 6.64 -13.46
C HIS A 216 10.96 5.82 -13.31
N SER A 217 10.35 5.81 -12.13
CA SER A 217 9.06 5.14 -11.94
C SER A 217 8.03 5.65 -12.95
N ILE A 218 7.23 4.75 -13.48
CA ILE A 218 6.01 5.15 -14.18
C ILE A 218 5.03 5.77 -13.18
N ARG A 219 4.22 6.73 -13.63
CA ARG A 219 3.11 7.21 -12.82
C ARG A 219 2.11 6.07 -12.61
N ILE A 220 1.89 5.68 -11.37
CA ILE A 220 1.00 4.58 -10.98
C ILE A 220 -0.39 5.06 -10.56
N GLY A 221 -0.59 6.37 -10.37
CA GLY A 221 -1.90 6.92 -10.03
C GLY A 221 -1.92 8.42 -9.85
N PHE A 222 -3.03 8.90 -9.28
CA PHE A 222 -3.25 10.31 -8.91
C PHE A 222 -3.79 10.39 -7.48
N ALA A 223 -3.23 11.29 -6.68
CA ALA A 223 -3.69 11.57 -5.32
C ALA A 223 -4.97 12.40 -5.36
N ALA A 224 -5.76 12.40 -4.28
CA ALA A 224 -7.05 13.09 -4.22
C ALA A 224 -6.98 14.59 -4.50
N ASP A 225 -5.80 15.20 -4.36
CA ASP A 225 -5.53 16.60 -4.67
C ASP A 225 -5.04 16.87 -6.11
N GLY A 226 -4.93 15.82 -6.93
CA GLY A 226 -4.56 15.87 -8.36
C GLY A 226 -3.09 15.61 -8.67
N PHE A 227 -2.19 15.64 -7.67
CA PHE A 227 -0.77 15.38 -7.93
C PHE A 227 -0.50 13.91 -8.31
N PRO A 228 0.51 13.64 -9.15
CA PRO A 228 0.84 12.29 -9.58
C PRO A 228 1.41 11.45 -8.44
N ILE A 229 1.11 10.16 -8.48
CA ILE A 229 1.67 9.13 -7.60
C ILE A 229 2.60 8.23 -8.42
N TYR A 230 3.82 8.04 -7.95
CA TYR A 230 4.83 7.18 -8.53
C TYR A 230 5.19 6.03 -7.59
N ALA A 231 5.77 4.96 -8.14
CA ALA A 231 6.48 3.97 -7.33
C ALA A 231 7.83 4.55 -6.83
N MET A 232 8.54 3.81 -5.99
CA MET A 232 9.67 4.28 -5.17
C MET A 232 10.95 4.73 -5.89
N PHE A 233 11.00 4.82 -7.22
CA PHE A 233 12.23 5.19 -7.93
C PHE A 233 12.09 6.51 -8.67
N GLY A 234 13.11 7.36 -8.52
CA GLY A 234 13.19 8.66 -9.17
C GLY A 234 14.64 9.10 -9.38
N TYR A 235 14.80 10.30 -9.93
CA TYR A 235 16.12 10.88 -10.17
C TYR A 235 16.84 11.20 -8.84
N ALA A 236 18.14 10.92 -8.76
CA ALA A 236 18.95 11.21 -7.59
C ALA A 236 19.00 12.71 -7.31
N ASP A 237 19.22 13.51 -8.36
CA ASP A 237 18.93 14.94 -8.32
C ASP A 237 17.48 15.15 -8.80
N PRO A 238 16.57 15.63 -7.94
CA PRO A 238 15.17 15.84 -8.32
C PRO A 238 14.99 16.87 -9.44
N ASN A 239 16.00 17.67 -9.79
CA ASN A 239 15.90 18.69 -10.83
C ASN A 239 16.58 18.31 -12.15
N ASP A 240 17.28 17.17 -12.20
CA ASP A 240 18.05 16.74 -13.38
C ASP A 240 17.60 15.35 -13.87
N PRO A 241 16.91 15.26 -15.02
CA PRO A 241 16.51 13.98 -15.59
C PRO A 241 17.69 13.17 -16.15
N GLY A 242 18.88 13.77 -16.26
CA GLY A 242 20.14 13.10 -16.61
C GLY A 242 20.84 12.46 -15.42
N SER A 243 20.41 12.74 -14.19
CA SER A 243 20.99 12.14 -12.99
C SER A 243 20.63 10.65 -12.84
N PRO A 244 21.42 9.87 -12.09
CA PRO A 244 21.11 8.45 -11.86
C PRO A 244 19.71 8.24 -11.28
N VAL A 245 19.07 7.13 -11.66
CA VAL A 245 17.84 6.67 -11.00
C VAL A 245 18.18 5.94 -9.72
N VAL A 246 17.51 6.28 -8.62
CA VAL A 246 17.68 5.67 -7.31
C VAL A 246 16.34 5.31 -6.69
N ALA A 247 16.35 4.33 -5.78
CA ALA A 247 15.22 4.11 -4.88
C ALA A 247 15.16 5.23 -3.86
N LEU A 248 14.09 6.02 -3.90
CA LEU A 248 13.82 7.10 -2.97
C LEU A 248 13.42 6.56 -1.60
N ARG A 249 14.01 7.14 -0.57
CA ARG A 249 13.82 6.73 0.82
C ARG A 249 12.82 7.65 1.50
N SER A 250 11.86 7.05 2.19
CA SER A 250 11.02 7.76 3.16
C SER A 250 11.88 8.40 4.25
N SER A 251 11.46 9.57 4.71
CA SER A 251 12.05 10.26 5.87
C SER A 251 11.35 9.92 7.19
N TRP A 252 10.58 8.83 7.22
CA TRP A 252 9.95 8.32 8.42
C TRP A 252 10.75 7.15 9.01
N ARG A 253 10.76 7.04 10.33
CA ARG A 253 11.32 5.89 11.04
C ARG A 253 10.44 5.46 12.21
N VAL A 254 10.64 4.23 12.68
CA VAL A 254 10.08 3.79 13.97
C VAL A 254 10.76 4.59 15.08
N LYS A 255 9.96 5.11 16.02
CA LYS A 255 10.44 5.80 17.22
C LYS A 255 11.30 4.86 18.06
N THR A 256 12.21 5.42 18.86
CA THR A 256 12.97 4.64 19.85
C THR A 256 12.26 4.61 21.19
N GLY A 257 12.55 3.59 22.02
CA GLY A 257 11.99 3.47 23.37
C GLY A 257 10.64 2.74 23.42
N THR A 258 9.80 3.10 24.39
CA THR A 258 8.54 2.42 24.69
C THR A 258 7.33 3.35 24.64
N ARG A 259 6.17 2.78 24.29
CA ARG A 259 4.89 3.49 24.27
C ARG A 259 4.52 3.91 25.71
N PRO A 260 4.24 5.19 25.97
CA PRO A 260 3.95 5.68 27.33
C PRO A 260 2.57 5.26 27.87
N GLY A 261 1.74 4.61 27.05
CA GLY A 261 0.40 4.15 27.41
C GLY A 261 -0.24 3.34 26.27
N GLY A 262 -1.55 3.08 26.38
CA GLY A 262 -2.28 2.29 25.39
C GLY A 262 -1.73 0.86 25.29
N PRO A 263 -1.30 0.40 24.10
CA PRO A 263 -0.73 -0.94 23.91
C PRO A 263 0.51 -1.24 24.77
N GLY A 264 1.24 -0.21 25.23
CA GLY A 264 2.52 -0.39 25.92
C GLY A 264 3.59 -1.07 25.04
N GLY A 265 4.69 -1.50 25.66
CA GLY A 265 5.80 -2.17 24.96
C GLY A 265 6.67 -1.23 24.11
N PRO A 266 7.67 -1.77 23.39
CA PRO A 266 8.52 -0.97 22.51
C PRO A 266 7.75 -0.46 21.29
N TYR A 267 8.19 0.65 20.72
CA TYR A 267 7.78 1.03 19.37
C TYR A 267 8.36 0.00 18.39
N ASP A 268 7.51 -0.64 17.59
CA ASP A 268 7.89 -1.76 16.72
C ASP A 268 7.27 -1.69 15.31
N GLY A 269 6.54 -0.63 15.00
CA GLY A 269 5.87 -0.44 13.70
C GLY A 269 4.52 -1.16 13.60
N THR A 270 3.98 -1.67 14.71
CA THR A 270 2.62 -2.23 14.76
C THR A 270 1.54 -1.18 14.49
N TYR A 271 1.75 0.03 15.01
CA TYR A 271 0.78 1.13 14.91
C TYR A 271 1.34 2.28 14.09
N GLY A 272 0.47 3.04 13.43
CA GLY A 272 0.89 4.24 12.72
C GLY A 272 1.55 5.27 13.63
N GLU A 273 1.12 5.28 14.89
CA GLU A 273 1.66 6.13 15.94
C GLU A 273 3.05 5.72 16.43
N ASP A 274 3.56 4.56 15.99
CA ASP A 274 4.94 4.14 16.26
C ASP A 274 5.97 4.89 15.41
N PHE A 275 5.54 5.58 14.35
CA PHE A 275 6.44 6.26 13.42
C PHE A 275 6.57 7.75 13.71
N GLU A 276 7.73 8.31 13.39
CA GLU A 276 8.01 9.74 13.41
C GLU A 276 8.67 10.18 12.11
N TYR A 277 8.32 11.38 11.65
CA TYR A 277 9.00 12.04 10.55
C TYR A 277 10.30 12.67 11.06
N VAL A 278 11.39 12.46 10.33
CA VAL A 278 12.71 13.03 10.63
C VAL A 278 13.19 13.79 9.39
N PRO A 279 13.15 15.14 9.40
CA PRO A 279 13.61 15.94 8.27
C PRO A 279 15.03 15.54 7.80
N GLY A 280 15.16 15.26 6.49
CA GLY A 280 16.45 14.91 5.88
C GLY A 280 16.96 13.49 6.16
N LEU A 281 16.17 12.62 6.81
CA LEU A 281 16.54 11.21 6.99
C LEU A 281 16.60 10.46 5.65
N GLY A 282 15.59 10.69 4.81
CA GLY A 282 15.49 10.13 3.46
C GLY A 282 15.47 11.23 2.41
N ASP A 283 14.89 10.89 1.27
CA ASP A 283 14.84 11.74 0.07
C ASP A 283 13.45 12.40 -0.10
N LEU A 284 12.47 12.01 0.73
CA LEU A 284 11.07 12.43 0.66
C LEU A 284 10.67 13.27 1.89
N ASP A 285 9.69 14.14 1.72
CA ASP A 285 9.15 14.98 2.79
C ASP A 285 8.13 14.25 3.69
N GLU A 286 7.52 14.98 4.62
CA GLU A 286 6.54 14.45 5.58
C GLU A 286 5.34 13.78 4.90
N ALA A 287 4.93 14.28 3.73
CA ALA A 287 3.85 13.70 2.94
C ALA A 287 4.34 12.57 2.01
N ASN A 288 5.57 12.07 2.21
CA ASN A 288 6.20 11.06 1.36
C ASN A 288 6.22 11.47 -0.12
N GLY A 289 6.39 12.76 -0.37
CA GLY A 289 6.55 13.35 -1.69
C GLY A 289 7.81 14.19 -1.81
N ARG A 290 8.02 14.79 -2.98
CA ARG A 290 9.03 15.83 -3.22
C ARG A 290 8.69 16.62 -4.48
N GLU A 291 9.24 17.82 -4.60
CA GLU A 291 9.36 18.49 -5.91
C GLU A 291 10.38 17.73 -6.75
N THR A 292 10.03 17.40 -8.00
CA THR A 292 10.91 16.65 -8.90
C THR A 292 10.49 16.84 -10.35
N VAL A 293 11.45 16.79 -11.26
CA VAL A 293 11.19 16.50 -12.66
C VAL A 293 10.85 15.03 -12.82
N THR A 294 9.99 14.72 -13.79
CA THR A 294 9.64 13.35 -14.19
C THR A 294 9.50 13.29 -15.72
N PRO A 295 9.45 12.09 -16.33
CA PRO A 295 9.23 11.98 -17.78
C PRO A 295 7.96 12.71 -18.26
N GLU A 296 6.89 12.72 -17.45
CA GLU A 296 5.63 13.37 -17.79
C GLU A 296 5.59 14.86 -17.40
N TYR A 297 6.44 15.28 -16.45
CA TYR A 297 6.55 16.66 -15.95
C TYR A 297 8.00 17.14 -16.03
N PRO A 298 8.53 17.39 -17.25
CA PRO A 298 9.94 17.77 -17.44
C PRO A 298 10.28 19.17 -16.90
N GLN A 299 9.26 19.99 -16.64
CA GLN A 299 9.42 21.30 -15.99
C GLN A 299 9.31 21.24 -14.46
N GLY A 300 9.15 20.04 -13.90
CA GLY A 300 8.95 19.83 -12.48
C GLY A 300 7.48 19.74 -12.09
N THR A 301 7.23 18.99 -11.02
CA THR A 301 5.95 18.91 -10.31
C THR A 301 6.22 18.45 -8.88
N TYR A 302 5.25 18.67 -8.00
CA TYR A 302 5.22 17.94 -6.75
C TYR A 302 4.66 16.53 -7.00
N ALA A 303 5.37 15.52 -6.56
CA ALA A 303 5.00 14.12 -6.78
C ALA A 303 5.03 13.34 -5.47
N TYR A 304 4.07 12.44 -5.33
CA TYR A 304 4.03 11.48 -4.23
C TYR A 304 4.67 10.16 -4.63
N PHE A 305 5.24 9.46 -3.64
CA PHE A 305 5.89 8.18 -3.85
C PHE A 305 5.28 7.11 -2.95
N VAL A 306 4.96 5.96 -3.53
CA VAL A 306 4.62 4.74 -2.79
C VAL A 306 5.91 3.95 -2.55
N THR A 307 6.24 3.72 -1.29
CA THR A 307 7.52 3.17 -0.82
C THR A 307 7.35 1.82 -0.13
N GLU A 308 8.46 1.07 0.03
CA GLU A 308 8.45 -0.17 0.83
C GLU A 308 8.54 0.08 2.33
N SER A 309 8.88 1.29 2.74
CA SER A 309 8.85 1.72 4.14
C SER A 309 7.67 2.65 4.41
N PHE A 310 7.30 2.76 5.68
CA PHE A 310 6.26 3.67 6.16
C PHE A 310 6.44 5.08 5.57
N PRO A 311 5.37 5.76 5.12
CA PRO A 311 3.95 5.39 5.30
C PRO A 311 3.41 4.37 4.30
N PHE A 312 4.26 3.79 3.45
CA PHE A 312 3.97 2.92 2.31
C PHE A 312 3.17 3.61 1.22
N ILE A 313 1.96 4.03 1.55
CA ILE A 313 1.15 4.98 0.80
C ILE A 313 1.13 6.29 1.60
N PRO A 314 1.34 7.45 0.95
CA PRO A 314 1.24 8.74 1.62
C PRO A 314 -0.07 8.96 2.38
N ARG A 315 -0.02 9.77 3.43
CA ARG A 315 -1.14 10.03 4.36
C ARG A 315 -1.55 11.49 4.43
N LEU A 316 -0.80 12.34 3.74
CA LEU A 316 -0.96 13.77 3.75
C LEU A 316 -1.07 14.27 2.31
N LEU A 317 -1.91 15.26 2.08
CA LEU A 317 -2.06 15.98 0.83
C LEU A 317 -1.35 17.33 0.92
N ALA A 318 -0.62 17.68 -0.13
CA ALA A 318 0.04 18.94 -0.37
C ALA A 318 -0.93 19.96 -0.97
N GLY A 319 -1.92 19.49 -1.72
CA GLY A 319 -3.02 20.29 -2.28
C GLY A 319 -4.33 20.15 -1.50
N ILE A 320 -5.43 20.54 -2.14
CA ILE A 320 -6.78 20.37 -1.60
C ILE A 320 -7.38 19.10 -2.20
N GLY A 321 -7.65 18.10 -1.36
CA GLY A 321 -8.30 16.86 -1.78
C GLY A 321 -9.74 17.08 -2.25
N ASP A 322 -10.13 16.39 -3.32
CA ASP A 322 -11.49 16.44 -3.84
C ASP A 322 -12.43 15.50 -3.04
N PRO A 323 -13.64 15.97 -2.64
CA PRO A 323 -14.60 15.17 -1.90
C PRO A 323 -15.09 13.89 -2.60
N SER A 324 -14.88 13.74 -3.91
CA SER A 324 -15.15 12.48 -4.63
C SER A 324 -14.33 11.29 -4.11
N PHE A 325 -13.24 11.54 -3.37
CA PHE A 325 -12.44 10.51 -2.71
C PHE A 325 -12.97 10.10 -1.32
N ASN A 326 -14.06 10.70 -0.83
CA ASN A 326 -14.64 10.34 0.45
C ASN A 326 -15.07 8.87 0.45
N LYS A 327 -14.51 8.11 1.39
CA LYS A 327 -15.03 6.79 1.73
C LYS A 327 -16.39 6.99 2.40
N GLY A 328 -17.44 6.43 1.82
CA GLY A 328 -18.78 6.51 2.40
C GLY A 328 -18.85 5.99 3.84
N PRO A 329 -19.99 6.08 4.53
CA PRO A 329 -20.16 5.63 5.90
C PRO A 329 -19.84 4.13 6.15
N GLY A 330 -19.55 3.35 5.10
CA GLY A 330 -19.25 1.92 5.09
C GLY A 330 -17.88 1.51 5.64
N GLY A 331 -17.09 2.42 6.21
CA GLY A 331 -15.99 2.08 7.12
C GLY A 331 -16.51 1.53 8.46
N MET A 332 -17.36 0.49 8.40
CA MET A 332 -18.03 -0.13 9.54
C MET A 332 -17.00 -0.88 10.42
N PRO A 333 -17.27 -1.11 11.73
CA PRO A 333 -16.26 -1.41 12.74
C PRO A 333 -15.62 -2.80 12.57
N PRO A 334 -14.51 -3.07 13.29
CA PRO A 334 -13.77 -4.33 13.21
C PRO A 334 -14.68 -5.54 13.25
N GLY A 335 -14.44 -6.47 12.32
CA GLY A 335 -15.08 -7.78 12.30
C GLY A 335 -15.05 -8.40 13.70
N GLY A 336 -16.24 -8.68 14.23
CA GLY A 336 -16.40 -9.48 15.44
C GLY A 336 -15.77 -10.87 15.24
N PRO A 337 -15.27 -11.51 16.33
CA PRO A 337 -14.55 -12.76 16.20
C PRO A 337 -15.47 -13.84 15.64
N GLY A 338 -14.99 -14.60 14.66
CA GLY A 338 -15.66 -15.81 14.24
C GLY A 338 -15.76 -16.82 15.40
N GLY A 339 -16.92 -17.49 15.46
CA GLY A 339 -17.08 -18.78 16.15
C GLY A 339 -18.35 -18.93 16.99
N ASN A 340 -19.44 -19.47 16.42
CA ASN A 340 -19.93 -20.83 16.71
C ASN A 340 -21.34 -21.10 16.15
N GLY A 341 -21.44 -22.15 15.32
CA GLY A 341 -22.51 -23.16 15.43
C GLY A 341 -23.79 -22.97 14.60
N PRO A 342 -24.39 -24.06 14.06
CA PRO A 342 -25.38 -24.01 12.99
C PRO A 342 -26.82 -24.04 13.52
N GLY A 343 -27.75 -23.43 12.79
CA GLY A 343 -29.18 -23.71 12.94
C GLY A 343 -30.07 -22.48 12.80
N GLY A 344 -30.94 -22.50 11.80
CA GLY A 344 -32.00 -21.51 11.65
C GLY A 344 -32.50 -21.42 10.22
N GLY A 345 -33.29 -22.40 9.80
CA GLY A 345 -34.08 -22.33 8.56
C GLY A 345 -35.09 -21.16 8.60
N PRO A 346 -35.65 -20.79 7.43
CA PRO A 346 -36.39 -19.55 7.27
C PRO A 346 -37.77 -19.59 7.93
N GLY A 347 -38.12 -18.46 8.55
CA GLY A 347 -39.41 -18.21 9.18
C GLY A 347 -40.58 -18.19 8.20
N GLY A 348 -41.70 -18.76 8.63
CA GLY A 348 -43.03 -18.60 8.05
C GLY A 348 -43.96 -17.91 9.04
N ALA A 349 -44.89 -17.12 8.52
CA ALA A 349 -45.61 -16.05 9.17
C ALA A 349 -46.96 -16.43 9.85
N GLY A 350 -47.31 -15.67 10.90
CA GLY A 350 -48.69 -15.26 11.30
C GLY A 350 -49.55 -16.22 12.16
N PRO A 351 -50.71 -15.76 12.69
CA PRO A 351 -50.89 -14.61 13.60
C PRO A 351 -51.88 -14.87 14.79
N GLU A 352 -52.07 -13.82 15.62
CA GLU A 352 -53.18 -13.54 16.57
C GLU A 352 -53.20 -14.18 17.98
N GLY A 353 -53.43 -13.34 19.01
CA GLY A 353 -53.92 -13.83 20.32
C GLY A 353 -53.69 -12.98 21.60
N ARG A 354 -54.41 -11.85 21.73
CA ARG A 354 -54.98 -11.27 22.97
C ARG A 354 -54.10 -10.80 24.17
N ARG A 355 -54.63 -9.74 24.81
CA ARG A 355 -54.12 -8.89 25.91
C ARG A 355 -54.08 -9.57 27.29
N GLY A 356 -53.17 -9.11 28.16
CA GLY A 356 -53.24 -9.19 29.64
C GLY A 356 -52.13 -8.36 30.33
N PRO A 357 -52.39 -7.62 31.44
CA PRO A 357 -51.47 -6.63 32.05
C PRO A 357 -50.49 -7.24 33.10
N PRO A 358 -49.48 -6.49 33.59
CA PRO A 358 -48.38 -7.06 34.37
C PRO A 358 -48.67 -7.10 35.87
N PRO A 359 -48.12 -8.06 36.63
CA PRO A 359 -48.03 -7.94 38.07
C PRO A 359 -46.66 -7.38 38.48
N GLY A 360 -46.69 -6.37 39.34
CA GLY A 360 -45.52 -5.89 40.08
C GLY A 360 -45.26 -6.70 41.35
N GLY A 361 -44.16 -6.33 42.03
CA GLY A 361 -43.96 -6.57 43.45
C GLY A 361 -42.68 -7.32 43.81
N GLY A 362 -41.81 -6.67 44.59
CA GLY A 362 -40.99 -7.35 45.59
C GLY A 362 -39.47 -7.27 45.43
N PHE A 363 -38.86 -6.19 45.94
CA PHE A 363 -37.56 -6.29 46.63
C PHE A 363 -37.81 -6.90 48.02
N PRO A 364 -36.88 -7.68 48.59
CA PRO A 364 -35.95 -7.09 49.57
C PRO A 364 -34.57 -7.76 49.65
N GLY A 365 -33.64 -7.11 50.35
CA GLY A 365 -32.62 -7.83 51.13
C GLY A 365 -31.17 -7.44 50.87
N GLN A 366 -30.72 -6.43 51.60
CA GLN A 366 -29.35 -5.93 51.75
C GLN A 366 -28.30 -7.02 52.06
N ARG A 367 -27.06 -6.84 51.55
CA ARG A 367 -25.84 -7.44 52.12
C ARG A 367 -24.93 -6.32 52.67
N PRO A 368 -24.48 -6.39 53.93
CA PRO A 368 -23.55 -5.40 54.48
C PRO A 368 -22.09 -5.67 54.10
N LYS A 369 -21.31 -4.60 53.98
CA LYS A 369 -19.84 -4.57 53.91
C LYS A 369 -19.28 -4.24 55.31
N PHE A 370 -18.29 -4.98 55.79
CA PHE A 370 -17.20 -4.57 56.72
C PHE A 370 -16.15 -5.69 56.66
N GLY A 371 -14.83 -5.49 56.74
CA GLY A 371 -14.02 -4.55 57.51
C GLY A 371 -13.02 -5.38 58.33
N GLN A 372 -11.73 -5.10 58.21
CA GLN A 372 -10.56 -5.87 58.69
C GLN A 372 -10.50 -6.15 60.22
N PRO A 373 -9.62 -7.10 60.66
CA PRO A 373 -9.67 -7.74 61.99
C PRO A 373 -8.75 -7.09 63.03
N PRO A 374 -8.89 -7.47 64.32
CA PRO A 374 -7.78 -7.44 65.26
C PRO A 374 -7.44 -8.80 65.87
N ARG A 375 -6.12 -9.09 65.82
CA ARG A 375 -5.28 -10.06 66.54
C ARG A 375 -5.43 -11.55 66.27
#